data_AF-A0A409YV19-F1
#
_entry.id   AF-A0A409YV19-F1
#
_cell.length_a   1.000
_cell.length_b   1.000
_cell.length_c   1.000
_cell.angle_alpha   90.00
_cell.angle_beta   90.00
_cell.angle_gamma   90.00
#
_symmetry.space_group_name_H-M   'P 1'
#
loop_
_entity.id
_entity.type
_entity.pdbx_description
1 polymer ?
#
loop_
_entity_poly.entity_id
_entity_poly.type
_entity_poly.pdbx_seq_one_letter_code
_entity_poly.pdbx_strand_id
1 'polypeptide(L)'
;FATSNEVDPRLHFTPAAYLYRAGDSTSPRFENVRPHDIPVFEGKVYPGTGGVSTFSTIYSNWPAKIGWELPSETALGPDLTAVNDFGTHWCIEPTTDMPLERYITALSTLNSKVFPQEPASGVPEIDLPKQSDNPSIHVRVLYKALSTVAREKISIAGWDDNDYTYLAILAGALHSGEVELPSLSYTPGSLLVKRQAIVATATAIYIKTMDTTLAGTINDDERIWWAANRPVLLIDSGLSNLRENILFVDIVPE
;
A
#
# COMPACT_ATOMS: atom_id res chain seq x y z
N PHE A 1 21.43 -41.66 -9.32
CA PHE A 1 21.65 -40.33 -9.89
C PHE A 1 20.82 -39.35 -9.09
N ALA A 2 21.49 -38.56 -8.24
CA ALA A 2 20.87 -37.55 -7.41
C ALA A 2 20.46 -36.37 -8.31
N THR A 3 19.19 -36.00 -8.30
CA THR A 3 18.70 -34.77 -8.92
C THR A 3 18.58 -33.72 -7.82
N SER A 4 19.52 -32.78 -7.87
CA SER A 4 19.53 -31.43 -7.31
C SER A 4 18.41 -31.07 -6.33
N ASN A 5 18.78 -30.90 -5.07
CA ASN A 5 18.12 -29.95 -4.17
C ASN A 5 18.22 -28.55 -4.82
N GLU A 6 17.17 -28.12 -5.51
CA GLU A 6 16.94 -26.70 -5.73
C GLU A 6 16.70 -26.09 -4.35
N VAL A 7 17.69 -25.33 -3.88
CA VAL A 7 17.55 -24.49 -2.70
C VAL A 7 16.57 -23.39 -3.08
N ASP A 8 15.39 -23.39 -2.44
CA ASP A 8 14.43 -22.28 -2.54
C ASP A 8 15.17 -20.98 -2.18
N PRO A 9 15.27 -19.99 -3.08
CA PRO A 9 16.01 -18.75 -2.84
C PRO A 9 15.37 -17.86 -1.76
N ARG A 10 14.26 -18.28 -1.13
CA ARG A 10 13.66 -17.67 0.07
C ARG A 10 14.46 -17.90 1.37
N LEU A 11 15.78 -18.03 1.26
CA LEU A 11 16.70 -18.00 2.40
C LEU A 11 16.50 -16.69 3.17
N HIS A 12 16.07 -16.82 4.43
CA HIS A 12 15.85 -15.77 5.43
C HIS A 12 16.59 -14.47 5.12
N PHE A 13 15.88 -13.53 4.49
CA PHE A 13 16.46 -12.25 4.11
C PHE A 13 16.46 -11.32 5.32
N THR A 14 17.64 -11.10 5.89
CA THR A 14 17.90 -9.93 6.74
C THR A 14 17.83 -8.71 5.82
N PRO A 15 16.96 -7.72 6.07
CA PRO A 15 16.86 -6.57 5.17
C PRO A 15 18.22 -5.86 5.11
N ALA A 16 18.81 -5.76 3.92
CA ALA A 16 20.08 -5.05 3.70
C ALA A 16 19.97 -3.51 3.89
N ALA A 17 18.82 -3.03 4.36
CA ALA A 17 18.48 -1.64 4.58
C ALA A 17 17.79 -1.46 5.93
N TYR A 18 17.94 -0.28 6.53
CA TYR A 18 17.10 0.14 7.64
C TYR A 18 15.66 0.24 7.17
N LEU A 19 14.74 -0.29 7.96
CA LEU A 19 13.31 -0.21 7.69
C LEU A 19 12.65 0.73 8.70
N TYR A 20 11.78 1.59 8.20
CA TYR A 20 11.08 2.60 8.97
C TYR A 20 9.58 2.38 8.88
N ARG A 21 8.86 2.65 9.97
CA ARG A 21 7.39 2.62 9.99
C ARG A 21 6.85 3.81 10.75
N ALA A 22 5.77 4.42 10.27
CA ALA A 22 5.03 5.39 11.04
C ALA A 22 4.29 4.67 12.16
N GLY A 23 4.41 5.19 13.38
CA GLY A 23 3.71 4.67 14.56
C GLY A 23 3.12 5.81 15.37
N ASP A 24 2.80 5.51 16.62
CA ASP A 24 2.50 6.56 17.60
C ASP A 24 3.76 6.91 18.42
N SER A 25 3.58 7.70 19.48
CA SER A 25 4.68 8.11 20.36
C SER A 25 5.26 6.99 21.23
N THR A 26 4.65 5.80 21.25
CA THR A 26 5.03 4.71 22.15
C THR A 26 5.29 3.37 21.46
N SER A 27 4.85 3.16 20.22
CA SER A 27 5.03 1.91 19.48
C SER A 27 4.92 2.07 17.94
N PRO A 28 5.66 1.27 17.15
CA PRO A 28 5.46 1.12 15.70
C PRO A 28 4.17 0.36 15.33
N ARG A 29 3.55 -0.34 16.29
CA ARG A 29 2.35 -1.17 16.14
C ARG A 29 2.45 -2.19 14.99
N PHE A 30 3.52 -2.98 14.90
CA PHE A 30 3.66 -4.01 13.86
C PHE A 30 2.54 -5.07 13.92
N GLU A 31 2.06 -5.38 15.11
CA GLU A 31 0.98 -6.33 15.38
C GLU A 31 -0.41 -5.83 14.95
N ASN A 32 -0.57 -4.54 14.62
CA ASN A 32 -1.84 -3.95 14.20
C ASN A 32 -2.15 -4.26 12.74
N VAL A 33 -2.29 -5.54 12.42
CA VAL A 33 -2.57 -6.04 11.06
C VAL A 33 -4.03 -5.82 10.72
N ARG A 34 -4.30 -5.07 9.64
CA ARG A 34 -5.66 -4.76 9.18
C ARG A 34 -6.02 -5.59 7.94
N PRO A 35 -7.31 -5.78 7.61
CA PRO A 35 -7.72 -6.56 6.45
C PRO A 35 -7.15 -6.10 5.09
N HIS A 36 -6.80 -4.82 4.96
CA HIS A 36 -6.18 -4.27 3.74
C HIS A 36 -4.64 -4.35 3.76
N ASP A 37 -4.01 -4.65 4.90
CA ASP A 37 -2.58 -4.91 4.95
C ASP A 37 -2.28 -6.26 4.31
N ILE A 38 -3.03 -7.29 4.69
CA ILE A 38 -2.91 -8.64 4.14
C ILE A 38 -4.29 -9.31 4.11
N PRO A 39 -4.75 -9.79 2.94
CA PRO A 39 -6.01 -10.50 2.84
C PRO A 39 -5.99 -11.82 3.63
N VAL A 40 -7.12 -12.13 4.27
CA VAL A 40 -7.29 -13.33 5.09
C VAL A 40 -8.27 -14.27 4.40
N PHE A 41 -7.83 -15.48 4.06
CA PHE A 41 -8.69 -16.53 3.49
C PHE A 41 -8.72 -17.73 4.42
N GLU A 42 -9.92 -18.12 4.85
CA GLU A 42 -10.13 -19.22 5.80
C GLU A 42 -9.29 -19.08 7.09
N GLY A 43 -9.16 -17.85 7.59
CA GLY A 43 -8.39 -17.54 8.80
C GLY A 43 -6.86 -17.55 8.64
N LYS A 44 -6.36 -17.72 7.41
CA LYS A 44 -4.93 -17.75 7.08
C LYS A 44 -4.51 -16.55 6.24
N VAL A 45 -3.24 -16.22 6.34
CA VAL A 45 -2.52 -15.27 5.50
C VAL A 45 -1.50 -16.01 4.63
N TYR A 46 -1.21 -15.47 3.46
CA TYR A 46 -0.40 -16.12 2.42
C TYR A 46 0.77 -15.22 2.00
N PRO A 47 1.98 -15.77 1.77
CA PRO A 47 3.11 -15.02 1.23
C PRO A 47 2.77 -14.33 -0.10
N GLY A 48 3.36 -13.17 -0.38
CA GLY A 48 3.14 -12.43 -1.62
C GLY A 48 1.75 -11.80 -1.79
N THR A 49 0.89 -11.85 -0.77
CA THR A 49 -0.45 -11.22 -0.83
C THR A 49 -0.53 -9.86 -0.14
N GLY A 50 0.52 -9.46 0.56
CA GLY A 50 0.55 -8.23 1.34
C GLY A 50 1.29 -8.43 2.66
N GLY A 51 1.11 -7.49 3.56
CA GLY A 51 1.75 -7.45 4.85
C GLY A 51 1.85 -6.03 5.41
N VAL A 52 2.64 -5.89 6.46
CA VAL A 52 2.83 -4.62 7.15
C VAL A 52 3.82 -3.75 6.38
N SER A 53 3.37 -2.55 6.01
CA SER A 53 4.21 -1.59 5.28
C SER A 53 5.33 -1.03 6.15
N THR A 54 6.51 -1.03 5.59
CA THR A 54 7.71 -0.35 6.08
C THR A 54 8.38 0.35 4.91
N PHE A 55 9.39 1.18 5.20
CA PHE A 55 10.00 2.05 4.20
C PHE A 55 11.50 2.12 4.43
N SER A 56 12.31 2.19 3.38
CA SER A 56 13.76 2.44 3.51
C SER A 56 14.10 3.91 3.74
N THR A 57 13.08 4.76 4.00
CA THR A 57 13.21 6.20 4.17
C THR A 57 12.15 6.67 5.15
N ILE A 58 12.54 7.52 6.11
CA ILE A 58 11.60 8.28 6.93
C ILE A 58 11.08 9.44 6.09
N TYR A 59 9.79 9.78 6.20
CA TYR A 59 9.20 10.90 5.48
C TYR A 59 8.82 12.05 6.42
N SER A 60 9.00 13.28 5.93
CA SER A 60 8.76 14.50 6.70
C SER A 60 7.28 14.78 6.96
N ASN A 61 6.38 14.17 6.17
CA ASN A 61 4.93 14.31 6.25
C ASN A 61 4.27 13.34 7.26
N TRP A 62 5.06 12.54 7.99
CA TRP A 62 4.59 11.72 9.10
C TRP A 62 4.24 12.60 10.32
N PRO A 63 2.99 12.61 10.81
CA PRO A 63 2.51 13.51 11.86
C PRO A 63 3.28 13.42 13.17
N ALA A 64 3.68 12.22 13.56
CA ALA A 64 4.42 12.00 14.79
C ALA A 64 5.83 12.62 14.75
N LYS A 65 6.35 12.97 13.55
CA LYS A 65 7.75 13.34 13.32
C LYS A 65 8.75 12.37 13.97
N ILE A 66 8.33 11.15 14.24
CA ILE A 66 9.11 10.05 14.78
C ILE A 66 8.74 8.86 13.90
N GLY A 67 9.72 8.39 13.14
CA GLY A 67 9.65 7.07 12.52
C GLY A 67 10.18 6.04 13.50
N TRP A 68 9.69 4.81 13.42
CA TRP A 68 10.25 3.70 14.17
C TRP A 68 11.21 2.93 13.27
N GLU A 69 12.48 2.93 13.64
CA GLU A 69 13.56 2.26 12.93
C GLU A 69 13.68 0.80 13.38
N LEU A 70 13.60 -0.11 12.42
CA LEU A 70 14.01 -1.50 12.52
C LEU A 70 15.40 -1.62 11.88
N PRO A 71 16.47 -1.83 12.68
CA PRO A 71 17.83 -1.91 12.16
C PRO A 71 17.97 -3.01 11.11
N SER A 72 18.80 -2.77 10.08
CA SER A 72 19.00 -3.70 8.95
C SER A 72 19.37 -5.12 9.39
N GLU A 73 20.24 -5.24 10.38
CA GLU A 73 20.71 -6.54 10.92
C GLU A 73 19.68 -7.27 11.81
N THR A 74 18.48 -6.71 11.98
CA THR A 74 17.48 -7.30 12.86
C THR A 74 16.91 -8.57 12.26
N ALA A 75 17.10 -9.69 12.96
CA ALA A 75 16.44 -10.94 12.61
C ALA A 75 14.91 -10.81 12.75
N LEU A 76 14.19 -10.95 11.63
CA LEU A 76 12.73 -10.95 11.59
C LEU A 76 12.12 -12.22 12.22
N GLY A 77 12.90 -13.30 12.29
CA GLY A 77 12.45 -14.63 12.70
C GLY A 77 12.09 -15.52 11.51
N PRO A 78 11.79 -16.81 11.75
CA PRO A 78 11.55 -17.77 10.67
C PRO A 78 10.21 -17.58 9.94
N ASP A 79 9.26 -16.90 10.59
CA ASP A 79 7.89 -16.74 10.11
C ASP A 79 7.69 -15.50 9.23
N LEU A 80 8.67 -14.59 9.19
CA LEU A 80 8.56 -13.30 8.52
C LEU A 80 9.71 -13.08 7.51
N THR A 81 9.39 -12.39 6.43
CA THR A 81 10.37 -11.87 5.46
C THR A 81 10.05 -10.41 5.13
N ALA A 82 11.07 -9.64 4.75
CA ALA A 82 10.88 -8.30 4.20
C ALA A 82 11.10 -8.36 2.68
N VAL A 83 10.10 -7.90 1.92
CA VAL A 83 10.11 -7.88 0.46
C VAL A 83 10.04 -6.43 -0.01
N ASN A 84 10.99 -6.00 -0.83
CA ASN A 84 10.88 -4.73 -1.55
C ASN A 84 9.96 -4.97 -2.77
N ASP A 85 8.82 -4.30 -2.82
CA ASP A 85 7.92 -4.38 -3.97
C ASP A 85 8.27 -3.32 -5.02
N PHE A 86 8.48 -2.06 -4.62
CA PHE A 86 8.92 -0.98 -5.50
C PHE A 86 9.43 0.25 -4.71
N GLY A 87 10.31 1.02 -5.34
CA GLY A 87 10.89 2.23 -4.78
C GLY A 87 11.45 2.00 -3.37
N THR A 88 11.00 2.83 -2.42
CA THR A 88 11.41 2.79 -1.02
C THR A 88 10.45 1.98 -0.13
N HIS A 89 9.37 1.41 -0.66
CA HIS A 89 8.45 0.62 0.13
C HIS A 89 8.95 -0.82 0.32
N TRP A 90 8.72 -1.34 1.51
CA TRP A 90 9.03 -2.71 1.89
C TRP A 90 7.83 -3.30 2.63
N CYS A 91 7.51 -4.55 2.34
CA CYS A 91 6.42 -5.27 2.95
C CYS A 91 6.99 -6.36 3.87
N ILE A 92 6.66 -6.33 5.16
CA ILE A 92 6.94 -7.45 6.06
C ILE A 92 5.77 -8.44 5.94
N GLU A 93 6.01 -9.58 5.33
CA GLU A 93 5.01 -10.57 4.97
C GLU A 93 5.33 -11.96 5.55
N PRO A 94 4.35 -12.88 5.67
CA PRO A 94 4.62 -14.24 6.12
C PRO A 94 5.53 -14.99 5.14
N THR A 95 6.43 -15.85 5.64
CA THR A 95 7.28 -16.71 4.79
C THR A 95 6.53 -17.92 4.21
N THR A 96 5.49 -18.37 4.91
CA THR A 96 4.65 -19.51 4.56
C THR A 96 3.21 -19.25 4.97
N ASP A 97 2.26 -19.98 4.39
CA ASP A 97 0.86 -19.91 4.79
C ASP A 97 0.71 -20.17 6.29
N MET A 98 0.07 -19.26 7.01
CA MET A 98 -0.09 -19.38 8.46
C MET A 98 -1.37 -18.75 8.99
N PRO A 99 -1.87 -19.17 10.16
CA PRO A 99 -2.98 -18.49 10.82
C PRO A 99 -2.66 -17.01 11.06
N LEU A 100 -3.66 -16.15 10.89
CA LEU A 100 -3.51 -14.71 11.14
C LEU A 100 -2.93 -14.41 12.52
N GLU A 101 -3.36 -15.14 13.56
CA GLU A 101 -2.87 -14.98 14.94
C GLU A 101 -1.36 -15.26 15.06
N ARG A 102 -0.85 -16.28 14.35
CA ARG A 102 0.59 -16.58 14.34
C ARG A 102 1.38 -15.46 13.67
N TYR A 103 0.86 -14.92 12.56
CA TYR A 103 1.47 -13.78 11.88
C TYR A 103 1.51 -12.53 12.76
N ILE A 104 0.39 -12.18 13.41
CA ILE A 104 0.31 -11.06 14.38
C ILE A 104 1.30 -11.28 15.53
N THR A 105 1.38 -12.51 16.07
CA THR A 105 2.33 -12.84 17.14
C THR A 105 3.77 -12.64 16.68
N ALA A 106 4.14 -13.13 15.49
CA ALA A 106 5.48 -12.95 14.94
C ALA A 106 5.83 -11.46 14.77
N LEU A 107 4.90 -10.67 14.24
CA LEU A 107 5.05 -9.21 14.09
C LEU A 107 5.20 -8.49 15.43
N SER A 108 4.45 -8.89 16.46
CA SER A 108 4.54 -8.29 17.80
C SER A 108 5.96 -8.39 18.39
N THR A 109 6.72 -9.43 18.02
CA THR A 109 8.10 -9.60 18.49
C THR A 109 9.07 -8.56 17.90
N LEU A 110 8.69 -7.86 16.84
CA LEU A 110 9.50 -6.79 16.25
C LEU A 110 9.41 -5.49 17.06
N ASN A 111 8.32 -5.26 17.80
CA ASN A 111 8.12 -4.03 18.57
C ASN A 111 9.22 -3.78 19.60
N SER A 112 9.78 -4.85 20.19
CA SER A 112 10.88 -4.74 21.15
C SER A 112 12.26 -4.56 20.49
N LYS A 113 12.32 -4.55 19.16
CA LYS A 113 13.56 -4.48 18.38
C LYS A 113 13.70 -3.17 17.60
N VAL A 114 12.72 -2.27 17.71
CA VAL A 114 12.73 -0.98 17.04
C VAL A 114 13.07 0.16 17.97
N PHE A 115 13.52 1.27 17.39
CA PHE A 115 13.90 2.47 18.11
C PHE A 115 13.22 3.70 17.48
N PRO A 116 12.75 4.66 18.29
CA PRO A 116 12.23 5.91 17.75
C PRO A 116 13.37 6.68 17.09
N GLN A 117 13.13 7.17 15.88
CA GLN A 117 14.07 7.91 15.07
C GLN A 117 13.41 9.19 14.55
N GLU A 118 13.99 10.33 14.93
CA GLU A 118 13.58 11.60 14.36
C GLU A 118 14.06 11.71 12.90
N PRO A 119 13.25 12.29 12.00
CA PRO A 119 13.69 12.60 10.66
C PRO A 119 14.88 13.56 10.73
N ALA A 120 15.97 13.23 10.05
CA ALA A 120 17.07 14.16 9.88
C ALA A 120 16.59 15.47 9.21
N SER A 121 17.29 16.57 9.46
CA SER A 121 17.05 17.82 8.72
C SER A 121 17.21 17.57 7.22
N GLY A 122 16.21 17.96 6.42
CA GLY A 122 16.22 17.76 4.97
C GLY A 122 15.69 16.39 4.51
N VAL A 123 14.97 15.67 5.37
CA VAL A 123 14.26 14.44 4.98
C VAL A 123 13.31 14.69 3.80
N PRO A 124 13.29 13.81 2.79
CA PRO A 124 12.46 13.97 1.61
C PRO A 124 10.97 13.98 1.96
N GLU A 125 10.23 14.87 1.30
CA GLU A 125 8.80 14.70 1.07
C GLU A 125 8.63 13.88 -0.22
N ILE A 126 7.56 13.09 -0.30
CA ILE A 126 7.21 12.45 -1.58
C ILE A 126 6.63 13.54 -2.50
N ASP A 127 7.49 14.11 -3.34
CA ASP A 127 7.08 15.12 -4.33
C ASP A 127 6.45 14.43 -5.54
N LEU A 128 5.11 14.47 -5.60
CA LEU A 128 4.33 13.95 -6.71
C LEU A 128 3.88 15.11 -7.62
N PRO A 129 4.23 15.11 -8.92
CA PRO A 129 3.74 16.15 -9.82
C PRO A 129 2.20 16.16 -9.85
N LYS A 130 1.60 17.35 -9.97
CA LYS A 130 0.12 17.49 -9.94
C LYS A 130 -0.60 16.71 -11.06
N GLN A 131 0.12 16.43 -12.14
CA GLN A 131 -0.31 15.70 -13.31
C GLN A 131 0.84 14.79 -13.78
N SER A 132 0.51 13.64 -14.35
CA SER A 132 1.48 12.77 -15.01
C SER A 132 1.59 13.14 -16.48
N ASP A 133 2.81 13.13 -17.01
CA ASP A 133 3.16 13.25 -18.43
C ASP A 133 3.30 11.89 -19.14
N ASN A 134 2.97 10.79 -18.44
CA ASN A 134 3.03 9.44 -19.00
C ASN A 134 2.18 9.35 -20.28
N PRO A 135 2.66 8.67 -21.35
CA PRO A 135 1.94 8.63 -22.64
C PRO A 135 0.58 7.93 -22.56
N SER A 136 0.37 7.01 -21.62
CA SER A 136 -0.90 6.30 -21.45
C SER A 136 -1.93 7.15 -20.70
N ILE A 137 -3.09 7.40 -21.32
CA ILE A 137 -4.19 8.11 -20.65
C ILE A 137 -4.68 7.36 -19.40
N HIS A 138 -4.68 6.03 -19.45
CA HIS A 138 -5.05 5.17 -18.32
C HIS A 138 -4.14 5.40 -17.12
N VAL A 139 -2.83 5.42 -17.35
CA VAL A 139 -1.83 5.72 -16.32
C VAL A 139 -2.03 7.14 -15.78
N ARG A 140 -2.19 8.15 -16.65
CA ARG A 140 -2.38 9.54 -16.21
C ARG A 140 -3.62 9.70 -15.32
N VAL A 141 -4.72 9.06 -15.70
CA VAL A 141 -6.00 9.13 -14.98
C VAL A 141 -5.92 8.42 -13.64
N LEU A 142 -5.38 7.20 -13.60
CA LEU A 142 -5.22 6.47 -12.35
C LEU A 142 -4.22 7.17 -11.43
N TYR A 143 -3.07 7.60 -11.96
CA TYR A 143 -2.09 8.40 -11.22
C TYR A 143 -2.74 9.61 -10.55
N LYS A 144 -3.60 10.35 -11.29
CA LYS A 144 -4.28 11.53 -10.75
C LYS A 144 -5.14 11.16 -9.54
N ALA A 145 -5.88 10.06 -9.60
CA ALA A 145 -6.71 9.59 -8.50
C ALA A 145 -5.85 9.24 -7.27
N LEU A 146 -4.83 8.39 -7.43
CA LEU A 146 -3.98 7.92 -6.33
C LEU A 146 -3.19 9.07 -5.70
N SER A 147 -2.54 9.90 -6.52
CA SER A 147 -1.75 11.04 -6.05
C SER A 147 -2.59 12.11 -5.37
N THR A 148 -3.83 12.36 -5.82
CA THR A 148 -4.74 13.27 -5.12
C THR A 148 -5.16 12.72 -3.76
N VAL A 149 -5.58 11.45 -3.67
CA VAL A 149 -5.94 10.82 -2.39
C VAL A 149 -4.78 10.88 -1.39
N ALA A 150 -3.57 10.55 -1.85
CA ALA A 150 -2.38 10.58 -1.01
C ALA A 150 -1.99 11.99 -0.56
N ARG A 151 -1.89 12.94 -1.51
CA ARG A 151 -1.44 14.32 -1.23
C ARG A 151 -2.42 15.08 -0.36
N GLU A 152 -3.72 14.91 -0.61
CA GLU A 152 -4.78 15.63 0.10
C GLU A 152 -5.24 14.87 1.36
N LYS A 153 -4.65 13.70 1.64
CA LYS A 153 -5.02 12.79 2.74
C LYS A 153 -6.54 12.62 2.83
N ILE A 154 -7.18 12.32 1.68
CA ILE A 154 -8.64 12.12 1.62
C ILE A 154 -8.97 10.93 2.53
N SER A 155 -9.79 11.16 3.55
CA SER A 155 -10.05 10.17 4.61
C SER A 155 -10.61 8.85 4.06
N ILE A 156 -9.94 7.75 4.42
CA ILE A 156 -10.37 6.37 4.18
C ILE A 156 -10.40 5.65 5.53
N ALA A 157 -11.51 4.96 5.82
CA ALA A 157 -11.70 4.28 7.10
C ALA A 157 -10.59 3.23 7.33
N GLY A 158 -9.96 3.29 8.51
CA GLY A 158 -8.90 2.38 8.92
C GLY A 158 -7.52 2.65 8.31
N TRP A 159 -7.38 3.67 7.44
CA TRP A 159 -6.07 4.06 6.90
C TRP A 159 -5.29 4.92 7.88
N ASP A 160 -3.98 4.75 7.88
CA ASP A 160 -3.00 5.54 8.63
C ASP A 160 -1.95 6.16 7.70
N ASP A 161 -0.95 6.84 8.26
CA ASP A 161 0.10 7.49 7.47
C ASP A 161 0.96 6.51 6.65
N ASN A 162 1.07 5.25 7.06
CA ASN A 162 1.77 4.24 6.28
C ASN A 162 1.00 3.96 4.98
N ASP A 163 -0.33 3.93 5.02
CA ASP A 163 -1.14 3.68 3.83
C ASP A 163 -1.07 4.85 2.83
N TYR A 164 -1.14 6.10 3.30
CA TYR A 164 -0.99 7.25 2.42
C TYR A 164 0.44 7.38 1.87
N THR A 165 1.46 7.02 2.67
CA THR A 165 2.86 6.97 2.21
C THR A 165 3.02 5.90 1.14
N TYR A 166 2.51 4.70 1.38
CA TYR A 166 2.50 3.62 0.39
C TYR A 166 1.79 4.03 -0.90
N LEU A 167 0.59 4.63 -0.79
CA LEU A 167 -0.17 5.09 -1.94
C LEU A 167 0.59 6.16 -2.75
N ALA A 168 1.30 7.07 -2.07
CA ALA A 168 2.11 8.08 -2.72
C ALA A 168 3.30 7.46 -3.49
N ILE A 169 4.02 6.52 -2.89
CA ILE A 169 5.12 5.79 -3.55
C ILE A 169 4.57 5.01 -4.74
N LEU A 170 3.42 4.34 -4.58
CA LEU A 170 2.77 3.57 -5.64
C LEU A 170 2.36 4.46 -6.82
N ALA A 171 1.81 5.65 -6.53
CA ALA A 171 1.50 6.63 -7.57
C ALA A 171 2.77 7.08 -8.32
N GLY A 172 3.87 7.36 -7.59
CA GLY A 172 5.15 7.70 -8.19
C GLY A 172 5.71 6.59 -9.10
N ALA A 173 5.66 5.34 -8.64
CA ALA A 173 6.10 4.16 -9.38
C ALA A 173 5.24 3.89 -10.63
N LEU A 174 3.92 4.12 -10.53
CA LEU A 174 3.01 4.04 -11.68
C LEU A 174 3.32 5.16 -12.70
N HIS A 175 3.61 6.37 -12.23
CA HIS A 175 3.98 7.51 -13.09
C HIS A 175 5.27 7.23 -13.86
N SER A 176 6.31 6.74 -13.18
CA SER A 176 7.63 6.46 -13.76
C SER A 176 7.65 5.21 -14.65
N GLY A 177 6.62 4.36 -14.56
CA GLY A 177 6.55 3.07 -15.26
C GLY A 177 7.29 1.92 -14.55
N GLU A 178 7.76 2.14 -13.31
CA GLU A 178 8.31 1.07 -12.46
C GLU A 178 7.24 0.04 -12.09
N VAL A 179 5.99 0.49 -11.94
CA VAL A 179 4.83 -0.38 -11.71
C VAL A 179 3.88 -0.28 -12.91
N GLU A 180 3.60 -1.43 -13.52
CA GLU A 180 2.72 -1.51 -14.68
C GLU A 180 1.24 -1.56 -14.26
N LEU A 181 0.39 -0.88 -15.04
CA LEU A 181 -1.06 -0.82 -14.81
C LEU A 181 -1.73 -2.21 -14.64
N PRO A 182 -1.45 -3.24 -15.47
CA PRO A 182 -2.08 -4.56 -15.32
C PRO A 182 -1.80 -5.23 -13.97
N SER A 183 -0.70 -4.89 -13.30
CA SER A 183 -0.36 -5.43 -11.98
C SER A 183 -1.24 -4.88 -10.85
N LEU A 184 -1.96 -3.78 -11.11
CA LEU A 184 -2.81 -3.06 -10.16
C LEU A 184 -4.28 -3.43 -10.29
N SER A 185 -4.68 -4.04 -11.40
CA SER A 185 -6.05 -4.48 -11.62
C SER A 185 -6.29 -5.85 -10.96
N TYR A 186 -7.43 -6.00 -10.29
CA TYR A 186 -7.87 -7.30 -9.78
C TYR A 186 -8.36 -8.20 -10.93
N THR A 187 -7.90 -9.44 -10.95
CA THR A 187 -8.36 -10.47 -11.88
C THR A 187 -9.27 -11.45 -11.14
N PRO A 188 -10.54 -11.65 -11.58
CA PRO A 188 -11.43 -12.63 -10.95
C PRO A 188 -10.79 -14.02 -10.86
N GLY A 189 -10.89 -14.63 -9.68
CA GLY A 189 -10.30 -15.94 -9.39
C GLY A 189 -8.83 -15.92 -8.98
N SER A 190 -8.14 -14.78 -9.04
CA SER A 190 -6.85 -14.63 -8.37
C SER A 190 -7.05 -14.32 -6.88
N LEU A 191 -6.04 -14.62 -6.06
CA LEU A 191 -5.95 -14.03 -4.73
C LEU A 191 -5.85 -12.51 -4.90
N LEU A 192 -6.65 -11.79 -4.11
CA LEU A 192 -6.48 -10.36 -3.97
C LEU A 192 -5.16 -10.10 -3.28
N VAL A 193 -4.43 -9.08 -3.73
CA VAL A 193 -3.20 -8.63 -3.07
C VAL A 193 -3.33 -7.19 -2.57
N LYS A 194 -2.55 -6.81 -1.54
CA LYS A 194 -2.56 -5.47 -0.90
C LYS A 194 -2.64 -4.33 -1.90
N ARG A 195 -1.73 -4.32 -2.90
CA ARG A 195 -1.67 -3.25 -3.91
C ARG A 195 -2.98 -3.06 -4.67
N GLN A 196 -3.64 -4.16 -5.06
CA GLN A 196 -4.91 -4.12 -5.78
C GLN A 196 -6.03 -3.58 -4.88
N ALA A 197 -6.07 -4.04 -3.62
CA ALA A 197 -7.05 -3.57 -2.64
C ALA A 197 -6.91 -2.08 -2.36
N ILE A 198 -5.68 -1.59 -2.19
CA ILE A 198 -5.37 -0.18 -1.95
C ILE A 198 -5.73 0.68 -3.16
N VAL A 199 -5.36 0.26 -4.38
CA VAL A 199 -5.69 0.99 -5.61
C VAL A 199 -7.21 1.08 -5.82
N ALA A 200 -7.92 -0.04 -5.66
CA ALA A 200 -9.38 -0.07 -5.79
C ALA A 200 -10.06 0.86 -4.77
N THR A 201 -9.62 0.80 -3.51
CA THR A 201 -10.20 1.61 -2.43
C THR A 201 -9.93 3.11 -2.63
N ALA A 202 -8.69 3.50 -2.91
CA ALA A 202 -8.33 4.89 -3.18
C ALA A 202 -9.08 5.44 -4.40
N THR A 203 -9.17 4.64 -5.47
CA THR A 203 -9.89 5.04 -6.69
C THR A 203 -11.37 5.23 -6.44
N ALA A 204 -12.01 4.33 -5.68
CA ALA A 204 -13.42 4.45 -5.31
C ALA A 204 -13.69 5.72 -4.49
N ILE A 205 -12.82 6.03 -3.52
CA ILE A 205 -12.93 7.23 -2.70
C ILE A 205 -12.71 8.50 -3.54
N TYR A 206 -11.74 8.50 -4.44
CA TYR A 206 -11.55 9.61 -5.39
C TYR A 206 -12.80 9.84 -6.24
N ILE A 207 -13.39 8.77 -6.81
CA ILE A 207 -14.64 8.84 -7.58
C ILE A 207 -15.76 9.47 -6.75
N LYS A 208 -15.96 9.00 -5.52
CA LYS A 208 -16.99 9.53 -4.61
C LYS A 208 -16.78 11.01 -4.31
N THR A 209 -15.54 11.42 -4.05
CA THR A 209 -15.18 12.82 -3.78
C THR A 209 -15.43 13.70 -5.00
N MET A 210 -15.04 13.25 -6.19
CA MET A 210 -15.28 13.98 -7.45
C MET A 210 -16.77 14.09 -7.76
N ASP A 211 -17.53 12.99 -7.68
CA ASP A 211 -18.98 12.98 -7.89
C ASP A 211 -19.69 13.97 -6.94
N THR A 212 -19.26 14.03 -5.66
CA THR A 212 -19.80 14.98 -4.67
C THR A 212 -19.43 16.43 -4.99
N THR A 213 -18.18 16.68 -5.36
CA THR A 213 -17.69 18.03 -5.67
C THR A 213 -18.41 18.58 -6.90
N LEU A 214 -18.64 17.74 -7.92
CA LEU A 214 -19.30 18.09 -9.19
C LEU A 214 -20.77 18.49 -9.02
N ALA A 215 -21.43 17.95 -7.99
CA ALA A 215 -22.79 18.31 -7.62
C ALA A 215 -22.88 19.72 -6.99
N GLY A 216 -21.79 20.24 -6.42
CA GLY A 216 -21.72 21.53 -5.72
C GLY A 216 -21.68 22.73 -6.68
N THR A 217 -20.56 22.94 -7.37
CA THR A 217 -20.34 24.03 -8.35
C THR A 217 -18.90 23.96 -8.90
N ILE A 218 -18.67 23.17 -9.94
CA ILE A 218 -17.37 23.16 -10.66
C ILE A 218 -17.58 23.72 -12.08
N ASN A 219 -16.53 24.29 -12.67
CA ASN A 219 -16.51 24.71 -14.07
C ASN A 219 -16.81 23.55 -15.05
N ASP A 220 -17.25 23.89 -16.26
CA ASP A 220 -17.64 22.90 -17.27
C ASP A 220 -16.47 22.04 -17.77
N ASP A 221 -15.24 22.56 -17.73
CA ASP A 221 -14.05 21.83 -18.19
C ASP A 221 -13.74 20.62 -17.30
N GLU A 222 -13.84 20.77 -15.97
CA GLU A 222 -13.66 19.66 -15.03
C GLU A 222 -14.79 18.64 -15.12
N ARG A 223 -16.02 19.09 -15.42
CA ARG A 223 -17.17 18.20 -15.69
C ARG A 223 -16.95 17.36 -16.94
N ILE A 224 -16.50 17.99 -18.03
CA ILE A 224 -16.22 17.31 -19.31
C ILE A 224 -15.07 16.31 -19.11
N TRP A 225 -13.99 16.72 -18.44
CA TRP A 225 -12.88 15.83 -18.12
C TRP A 225 -13.34 14.65 -17.28
N TRP A 226 -14.15 14.87 -16.25
CA TRP A 226 -14.67 13.80 -15.40
C TRP A 226 -15.53 12.80 -16.17
N ALA A 227 -16.48 13.29 -16.96
CA ALA A 227 -17.35 12.44 -17.76
C ALA A 227 -16.57 11.52 -18.71
N ALA A 228 -15.46 12.02 -19.28
CA ALA A 228 -14.61 11.25 -20.17
C ALA A 228 -13.75 10.19 -19.44
N ASN A 229 -13.29 10.49 -18.22
CA ASN A 229 -12.26 9.67 -17.53
C ASN A 229 -12.82 8.78 -16.41
N ARG A 230 -14.02 9.04 -15.89
CA ARG A 230 -14.67 8.18 -14.88
C ARG A 230 -14.79 6.71 -15.30
N PRO A 231 -15.17 6.37 -16.56
CA PRO A 231 -15.22 4.98 -16.99
C PRO A 231 -13.86 4.28 -16.97
N VAL A 232 -12.78 5.02 -17.31
CA VAL A 232 -11.40 4.52 -17.30
C VAL A 232 -11.00 4.08 -15.89
N LEU A 233 -11.27 4.91 -14.89
CA LEU A 233 -11.00 4.57 -13.48
C LEU A 233 -11.73 3.30 -13.04
N LEU A 234 -12.99 3.10 -13.43
CA LEU A 234 -13.76 1.93 -13.06
C LEU A 234 -13.21 0.63 -13.65
N ILE A 235 -12.66 0.69 -14.86
CA ILE A 235 -12.06 -0.46 -15.54
C ILE A 235 -10.70 -0.76 -14.91
N ASP A 236 -9.82 0.23 -14.85
CA ASP A 236 -8.40 0.03 -14.53
C ASP A 236 -8.17 -0.33 -13.06
N SER A 237 -9.02 0.18 -12.15
CA SER A 237 -8.97 -0.19 -10.73
C SER A 237 -9.63 -1.55 -10.43
N GLY A 238 -10.21 -2.21 -11.44
CA GLY A 238 -10.96 -3.46 -11.27
C GLY A 238 -12.32 -3.29 -10.59
N LEU A 239 -12.78 -2.06 -10.30
CA LEU A 239 -14.08 -1.78 -9.67
C LEU A 239 -15.27 -2.29 -10.50
N SER A 240 -15.12 -2.38 -11.82
CA SER A 240 -16.10 -3.02 -12.70
C SER A 240 -16.33 -4.50 -12.39
N ASN A 241 -15.27 -5.21 -11.96
CA ASN A 241 -15.30 -6.63 -11.64
C ASN A 241 -15.59 -6.93 -10.16
N LEU A 242 -15.48 -5.92 -9.28
CA LEU A 242 -15.73 -6.06 -7.84
C LEU A 242 -17.22 -6.05 -7.46
N ARG A 243 -18.12 -5.94 -8.44
CA ARG A 243 -19.58 -5.78 -8.23
C ARG A 243 -20.30 -6.96 -7.60
N GLU A 244 -19.70 -8.15 -7.48
CA GLU A 244 -20.44 -9.33 -7.03
C GLU A 244 -20.05 -9.95 -5.69
N ASN A 245 -18.87 -9.70 -5.08
CA ASN A 245 -18.53 -10.45 -3.85
C ASN A 245 -17.52 -9.83 -2.85
N ILE A 246 -17.06 -8.60 -3.02
CA ILE A 246 -16.16 -8.01 -2.00
C ILE A 246 -16.55 -6.56 -1.73
N LEU A 247 -17.51 -6.41 -0.83
CA LEU A 247 -17.88 -5.14 -0.21
C LEU A 247 -16.74 -4.67 0.70
N PHE A 248 -15.68 -4.10 0.14
CA PHE A 248 -14.79 -3.23 0.92
C PHE A 248 -15.47 -1.88 1.26
N VAL A 249 -16.66 -1.63 0.70
CA VAL A 249 -17.44 -0.40 0.92
C VAL A 249 -18.44 -0.53 2.08
N ASP A 250 -18.71 -1.75 2.58
CA ASP A 250 -19.58 -1.95 3.77
C ASP A 250 -18.80 -1.93 5.12
N ILE A 251 -17.53 -1.51 5.12
CA ILE A 251 -16.77 -1.20 6.35
C ILE A 251 -16.84 0.30 6.67
N VAL A 252 -18.00 0.90 6.42
CA VAL A 252 -18.41 2.15 7.08
C VAL A 252 -19.67 1.79 7.86
N PRO A 253 -19.60 1.54 9.18
CA PRO A 253 -20.82 1.60 9.97
C PRO A 253 -21.36 3.04 9.83
N GLU A 254 -22.66 3.14 9.53
CA GLU A 254 -23.41 4.41 9.60
C GLU A 254 -23.16 5.17 10.92
#